data_AF-A0A382W4C2-F1
#
_entry.id   AF-A0A382W4C2-F1
#
_cell.length_a   1.000
_cell.length_b   1.000
_cell.length_c   1.000
_cell.angle_alpha   90.00
_cell.angle_beta   90.00
_cell.angle_gamma   90.00
#
_symmetry.space_group_name_H-M   'P 1'
#
loop_
_entity.id
_entity.type
_entity.pdbx_description
1 polymer ?
#
loop_
_entity_poly.entity_id
_entity_poly.type
_entity_poly.pdbx_seq_one_letter_code
_entity_poly.pdbx_strand_id
1 'polypeptide(L)'
;MSNRKTIFTQLSKNASLCRLCPAMAALPAILSSKNGSIDTDLIFVAEAPGRFGASRTGIPFHGDRSGDNFELLLNHAGLKRKDIFVTNAVLCNPLKNGNNRRPTAKEIDNCSSFLEILIKLITPKIISTLGSVEL
;
A
#
# COMPACT_ATOMS: atom_id res chain seq x y z
N MET A 1 1.06 4.88 -22.58
CA MET A 1 0.15 4.14 -21.67
C MET A 1 0.47 2.65 -21.54
N SER A 2 0.80 1.91 -22.62
CA SER A 2 1.11 0.46 -22.55
C SER A 2 2.28 0.11 -21.60
N ASN A 3 3.38 0.88 -21.65
CA ASN A 3 4.58 0.58 -20.87
C ASN A 3 4.40 0.70 -19.34
N ARG A 4 3.71 1.76 -18.85
CA ARG A 4 3.50 1.96 -17.39
C ARG A 4 2.69 0.84 -16.76
N LYS A 5 1.62 0.37 -17.42
CA LYS A 5 0.81 -0.75 -16.92
C LYS A 5 1.63 -2.05 -16.86
N THR A 6 2.50 -2.28 -17.84
CA THR A 6 3.43 -3.42 -17.83
C THR A 6 4.42 -3.33 -16.67
N ILE A 7 5.06 -2.17 -16.48
CA ILE A 7 6.00 -1.95 -15.37
C ILE A 7 5.27 -2.14 -14.02
N PHE A 8 4.08 -1.60 -13.85
CA PHE A 8 3.30 -1.76 -12.62
C PHE A 8 2.92 -3.23 -12.35
N THR A 9 2.52 -3.96 -13.40
CA THR A 9 2.24 -5.40 -13.31
C THR A 9 3.48 -6.17 -12.87
N GLN A 10 4.65 -5.85 -13.43
CA GLN A 10 5.91 -6.47 -13.04
C GLN A 10 6.32 -6.10 -11.61
N LEU A 11 6.13 -4.85 -11.20
CA LEU A 11 6.40 -4.39 -9.84
C LEU A 11 5.53 -5.15 -8.83
N SER A 12 4.24 -5.26 -9.10
CA SER A 12 3.28 -6.00 -8.27
C SER A 12 3.65 -7.48 -8.16
N LYS A 13 4.08 -8.09 -9.27
CA LYS A 13 4.57 -9.47 -9.30
C LYS A 13 5.86 -9.64 -8.49
N ASN A 14 6.81 -8.71 -8.60
CA ASN A 14 8.04 -8.75 -7.82
C ASN A 14 7.75 -8.62 -6.32
N ALA A 15 6.82 -7.73 -5.95
CA ALA A 15 6.39 -7.56 -4.55
C ALA A 15 5.76 -8.83 -3.99
N SER A 16 4.91 -9.53 -4.74
CA SER A 16 4.27 -10.77 -4.28
C SER A 16 5.25 -11.94 -4.08
N LEU A 17 6.37 -11.93 -4.80
CA LEU A 17 7.46 -12.90 -4.69
C LEU A 17 8.52 -12.52 -3.64
N CYS A 18 8.45 -11.32 -3.07
CA CYS A 18 9.43 -10.85 -2.09
C CYS A 18 9.43 -11.69 -0.81
N ARG A 19 10.62 -12.03 -0.29
CA ARG A 19 10.81 -12.82 0.94
C ARG A 19 11.85 -12.20 1.90
N LEU A 20 12.18 -10.92 1.73
CA LEU A 20 13.26 -10.24 2.48
C LEU A 20 13.00 -10.12 3.99
N CYS A 21 11.74 -10.17 4.43
CA CYS A 21 11.35 -10.03 5.83
C CYS A 21 10.88 -11.40 6.39
N PRO A 22 11.68 -12.12 7.19
CA PRO A 22 11.35 -13.46 7.66
C PRO A 22 10.00 -13.56 8.37
N ALA A 23 9.65 -12.57 9.19
CA ALA A 23 8.39 -12.52 9.94
C ALA A 23 7.13 -12.39 9.05
N MET A 24 7.29 -12.00 7.79
CA MET A 24 6.20 -11.74 6.84
C MET A 24 6.37 -12.47 5.51
N ALA A 25 7.37 -13.34 5.38
CA ALA A 25 7.74 -13.98 4.12
C ALA A 25 6.59 -14.83 3.54
N ALA A 26 5.72 -15.39 4.37
CA ALA A 26 4.56 -16.16 3.95
C ALA A 26 3.30 -15.31 3.70
N LEU A 27 3.34 -14.00 4.00
CA LEU A 27 2.18 -13.12 3.91
C LEU A 27 2.08 -12.47 2.52
N PRO A 28 0.86 -12.20 2.04
CA PRO A 28 0.68 -11.51 0.76
C PRO A 28 1.13 -10.05 0.85
N ALA A 29 1.87 -9.60 -0.17
CA ALA A 29 2.13 -8.18 -0.39
C ALA A 29 0.89 -7.50 -0.99
N ILE A 30 0.43 -6.41 -0.40
CA ILE A 30 -0.75 -5.67 -0.83
C ILE A 30 -0.37 -4.59 -1.85
N LEU A 31 -0.07 -5.03 -3.07
CA LEU A 31 0.19 -4.16 -4.21
C LEU A 31 -0.40 -4.79 -5.48
N SER A 32 -1.51 -4.23 -5.97
CA SER A 32 -2.19 -4.69 -7.18
C SER A 32 -3.02 -3.57 -7.80
N SER A 33 -3.75 -3.86 -8.88
CA SER A 33 -4.74 -2.93 -9.46
C SER A 33 -5.86 -2.53 -8.48
N LYS A 34 -6.07 -3.30 -7.41
CA LYS A 34 -7.02 -2.96 -6.34
C LYS A 34 -6.59 -1.76 -5.49
N ASN A 35 -5.33 -1.33 -5.59
CA ASN A 35 -4.79 -0.18 -4.88
C ASN A 35 -5.27 1.15 -5.46
N GLY A 36 -5.77 1.17 -6.71
CA GLY A 36 -6.30 2.38 -7.35
C GLY A 36 -5.68 2.63 -8.73
N SER A 37 -5.86 3.85 -9.23
CA SER A 37 -5.36 4.26 -10.55
C SER A 37 -3.89 4.65 -10.49
N ILE A 38 -3.06 4.09 -11.38
CA ILE A 38 -1.68 4.54 -11.59
C ILE A 38 -1.60 5.80 -12.47
N ASP A 39 -2.74 6.24 -13.02
CA ASP A 39 -2.91 7.48 -13.75
C ASP A 39 -3.60 8.50 -12.82
N THR A 40 -2.95 8.86 -11.71
CA THR A 40 -3.45 9.80 -10.69
C THR A 40 -2.39 10.81 -10.29
N ASP A 41 -2.83 12.00 -9.88
CA ASP A 41 -1.98 13.03 -9.29
C ASP A 41 -1.89 12.92 -7.75
N LEU A 42 -2.64 12.01 -7.12
CA LEU A 42 -2.73 11.87 -5.66
C LEU A 42 -2.54 10.43 -5.22
N ILE A 43 -1.52 10.22 -4.38
CA ILE A 43 -1.32 8.95 -3.68
C ILE A 43 -1.47 9.11 -2.16
N PHE A 44 -2.02 8.09 -1.53
CA PHE A 44 -2.03 7.93 -0.07
C PHE A 44 -1.07 6.81 0.33
N VAL A 45 -0.23 7.07 1.33
CA VAL A 45 0.72 6.09 1.86
C VAL A 45 0.47 5.89 3.35
N ALA A 46 0.12 4.66 3.75
CA ALA A 46 0.03 4.24 5.14
C ALA A 46 1.30 3.53 5.62
N GLU A 47 1.33 3.14 6.89
CA GLU A 47 2.41 2.35 7.48
C GLU A 47 2.43 0.90 6.94
N ALA A 48 1.36 0.12 7.18
CA ALA A 48 1.26 -1.29 6.79
C ALA A 48 -0.20 -1.78 6.71
N PRO A 49 -0.48 -2.90 6.01
CA PRO A 49 -1.78 -3.55 5.98
C PRO A 49 -2.27 -3.97 7.37
N GLY A 50 -3.56 -3.74 7.67
CA GLY A 50 -4.21 -4.22 8.89
C GLY A 50 -4.70 -5.67 8.78
N ARG A 51 -4.65 -6.43 9.89
CA ARG A 51 -5.02 -7.87 9.93
C ARG A 51 -6.46 -8.16 9.52
N PHE A 52 -7.39 -7.28 9.89
CA PHE A 52 -8.81 -7.50 9.63
C PHE A 52 -9.28 -6.85 8.33
N GLY A 53 -8.56 -5.83 7.85
CA GLY A 53 -8.82 -5.17 6.58
C GLY A 53 -7.96 -5.73 5.45
N ALA A 54 -6.96 -4.96 5.03
CA ALA A 54 -6.18 -5.19 3.83
C ALA A 54 -5.53 -6.59 3.73
N SER A 55 -5.13 -7.21 4.85
CA SER A 55 -4.59 -8.59 4.83
C SER A 55 -5.61 -9.63 4.39
N ARG A 56 -6.91 -9.38 4.59
CA ARG A 56 -8.00 -10.28 4.19
C ARG A 56 -8.58 -9.90 2.83
N THR A 57 -8.69 -8.61 2.55
CA THR A 57 -9.38 -8.09 1.36
C THR A 57 -8.46 -7.95 0.15
N GLY A 58 -7.15 -7.79 0.39
CA GLY A 58 -6.20 -7.40 -0.64
C GLY A 58 -6.34 -5.95 -1.10
N ILE A 59 -7.11 -5.13 -0.38
CA ILE A 59 -7.41 -3.73 -0.70
C ILE A 59 -6.89 -2.87 0.47
N PRO A 60 -5.92 -1.98 0.26
CA PRO A 60 -5.42 -1.06 1.29
C PRO A 60 -6.55 -0.24 1.91
N PHE A 61 -6.55 0.05 3.23
CA PHE A 61 -7.63 0.81 3.89
C PHE A 61 -9.05 0.36 3.47
N HIS A 62 -9.36 -0.92 3.65
CA HIS A 62 -10.69 -1.48 3.36
C HIS A 62 -10.96 -2.73 4.18
N GLY A 63 -12.20 -2.89 4.65
CA GLY A 63 -12.66 -4.08 5.39
C GLY A 63 -12.37 -4.06 6.90
N ASP A 64 -11.91 -2.94 7.44
CA ASP A 64 -11.83 -2.67 8.87
C ASP A 64 -12.25 -1.23 9.18
N ARG A 65 -12.36 -0.90 10.48
CA ARG A 65 -12.80 0.41 10.95
C ARG A 65 -11.97 1.57 10.40
N SER A 66 -10.68 1.37 10.20
CA SER A 66 -9.82 2.41 9.61
C SER A 66 -10.12 2.60 8.12
N GLY A 67 -10.38 1.52 7.40
CA GLY A 67 -10.88 1.56 6.03
C GLY A 67 -12.22 2.27 5.92
N ASP A 68 -13.19 1.94 6.77
CA ASP A 68 -14.52 2.57 6.75
C ASP A 68 -14.43 4.08 6.98
N ASN A 69 -13.61 4.52 7.94
CA ASN A 69 -13.34 5.92 8.19
C ASN A 69 -12.65 6.60 6.99
N PHE A 70 -11.70 5.93 6.35
CA PHE A 70 -11.01 6.45 5.18
C PHE A 70 -11.96 6.67 4.00
N GLU A 71 -12.86 5.72 3.72
CA GLU A 71 -13.88 5.86 2.67
C GLU A 71 -14.84 7.02 2.96
N LEU A 72 -15.26 7.16 4.21
CA LEU A 72 -16.11 8.28 4.64
C LEU A 72 -15.41 9.62 4.40
N LEU A 73 -14.12 9.74 4.73
CA LEU A 73 -13.35 10.97 4.52
C LEU A 73 -13.09 11.25 3.04
N LEU A 74 -12.79 10.22 2.24
CA LEU A 74 -12.67 10.37 0.79
C LEU A 74 -13.95 10.94 0.17
N ASN A 75 -15.11 10.39 0.56
CA ASN A 75 -16.40 10.85 0.07
C ASN A 75 -16.67 12.31 0.47
N HIS A 76 -16.38 12.70 1.71
CA HIS A 76 -16.50 14.10 2.14
C HIS A 76 -15.57 15.05 1.37
N ALA A 77 -14.39 14.58 0.97
CA ALA A 77 -13.46 15.33 0.13
C ALA A 77 -13.85 15.32 -1.37
N GLY A 78 -14.94 14.66 -1.75
CA GLY A 78 -15.36 14.51 -3.15
C GLY A 78 -14.44 13.60 -3.98
N LEU A 79 -13.59 12.80 -3.33
CA LEU A 79 -12.66 11.87 -3.97
C LEU A 79 -13.28 10.48 -4.09
N LYS A 80 -12.94 9.76 -5.16
CA LYS A 80 -13.31 8.35 -5.35
C LYS A 80 -12.05 7.51 -5.43
N ARG A 81 -12.09 6.27 -4.91
CA ARG A 81 -10.94 5.35 -4.95
C ARG A 81 -10.36 5.12 -6.35
N LYS A 82 -11.22 5.13 -7.37
CA LYS A 82 -10.81 4.95 -8.77
C LYS A 82 -9.96 6.10 -9.32
N ASP A 83 -9.97 7.26 -8.66
CA ASP A 83 -9.30 8.48 -9.10
C ASP A 83 -7.99 8.74 -8.30
N ILE A 84 -7.66 7.87 -7.34
CA ILE A 84 -6.48 7.96 -6.47
C ILE A 84 -5.70 6.64 -6.46
N PHE A 85 -4.55 6.61 -5.81
CA PHE A 85 -3.82 5.39 -5.47
C PHE A 85 -3.58 5.31 -3.96
N VAL A 86 -3.78 4.15 -3.35
CA VAL A 86 -3.55 3.91 -1.93
C VAL A 86 -2.53 2.79 -1.77
N THR A 87 -1.49 2.99 -0.97
CA THR A 87 -0.44 2.01 -0.72
C THR A 87 0.05 2.08 0.72
N ASN A 88 1.01 1.24 1.08
CA ASN A 88 1.68 1.23 2.37
C ASN A 88 3.20 1.31 2.19
N ALA A 89 3.92 1.83 3.18
CA ALA A 89 5.38 1.80 3.25
C ALA A 89 5.90 0.36 3.35
N VAL A 90 5.24 -0.49 4.14
CA VAL A 90 5.47 -1.95 4.14
C VAL A 90 4.27 -2.66 3.52
N LEU A 91 4.51 -3.48 2.51
CA LEU A 91 3.42 -4.10 1.72
C LEU A 91 2.79 -5.33 2.39
N CYS A 92 3.45 -5.96 3.36
CA CYS A 92 2.95 -7.11 4.12
C CYS A 92 2.52 -6.68 5.53
N ASN A 93 1.64 -7.42 6.18
CA ASN A 93 1.20 -7.09 7.54
C ASN A 93 2.20 -7.58 8.61
N PRO A 94 2.84 -6.67 9.36
CA PRO A 94 3.69 -7.05 10.47
C PRO A 94 2.86 -7.47 11.69
N LEU A 95 2.94 -8.76 12.04
CA LEU A 95 2.28 -9.30 13.23
C LEU A 95 3.27 -9.61 14.36
N LYS A 96 2.79 -9.51 15.60
CA LYS A 96 3.41 -10.05 16.81
C LYS A 96 2.33 -10.66 17.68
N ASN A 97 2.45 -11.95 17.98
CA ASN A 97 1.46 -12.71 18.76
C ASN A 97 0.02 -12.54 18.21
N GLY A 98 -0.14 -12.56 16.88
CA GLY A 98 -1.45 -12.41 16.21
C GLY A 98 -2.02 -10.99 16.15
N ASN A 99 -1.32 -9.99 16.70
CA ASN A 99 -1.72 -8.59 16.68
C ASN A 99 -0.87 -7.78 15.70
N ASN A 100 -1.46 -6.74 15.10
CA ASN A 100 -0.71 -5.75 14.33
C ASN A 100 0.37 -5.15 15.21
N ARG A 101 1.57 -4.98 14.67
CA ARG A 101 2.64 -4.19 15.28
C ARG A 101 3.14 -3.15 14.28
N ARG A 102 3.97 -2.22 14.71
CA ARG A 102 4.71 -1.37 13.77
C ARG A 102 5.75 -2.20 13.00
N PRO A 103 5.99 -1.88 11.72
CA PRO A 103 7.15 -2.38 11.02
C PRO A 103 8.43 -1.85 11.68
N THR A 104 9.49 -2.64 11.60
CA THR A 104 10.83 -2.21 12.00
C THR A 104 11.45 -1.37 10.89
N ALA A 105 12.47 -0.55 11.22
CA ALA A 105 13.23 0.21 10.24
C ALA A 105 13.77 -0.68 9.11
N LYS A 106 14.19 -1.92 9.43
CA LYS A 106 14.68 -2.86 8.41
C LYS A 106 13.59 -3.37 7.47
N GLU A 107 12.37 -3.55 7.98
CA GLU A 107 11.23 -3.95 7.15
C GLU A 107 10.77 -2.82 6.22
N ILE A 108 10.86 -1.58 6.68
CA ILE A 108 10.64 -0.37 5.86
C ILE A 108 11.71 -0.28 4.78
N ASP A 109 12.99 -0.35 5.15
CA ASP A 109 14.13 -0.34 4.22
C ASP A 109 14.02 -1.43 3.13
N ASN A 110 13.61 -2.65 3.51
CA ASN A 110 13.39 -3.72 2.54
C ASN A 110 12.24 -3.42 1.54
N CYS A 111 11.24 -2.60 1.92
CA CYS A 111 10.10 -2.26 1.06
C CYS A 111 10.25 -0.91 0.33
N SER A 112 11.16 -0.03 0.76
CA SER A 112 11.32 1.33 0.23
C SER A 112 11.48 1.37 -1.28
N SER A 113 12.25 0.43 -1.84
CA SER A 113 12.45 0.31 -3.29
C SER A 113 11.15 0.12 -4.09
N PHE A 114 10.18 -0.62 -3.56
CA PHE A 114 8.87 -0.77 -4.22
C PHE A 114 8.11 0.55 -4.24
N LEU A 115 8.12 1.28 -3.12
CA LEU A 115 7.45 2.57 -2.99
C LEU A 115 8.11 3.63 -3.88
N GLU A 116 9.44 3.68 -3.93
CA GLU A 116 10.18 4.58 -4.81
C GLU A 116 9.83 4.35 -6.28
N ILE A 117 9.85 3.09 -6.73
CA ILE A 117 9.51 2.75 -8.12
C ILE A 117 8.06 3.12 -8.41
N LEU A 118 7.14 2.87 -7.47
CA LEU A 118 5.74 3.23 -7.60
C LEU A 118 5.55 4.75 -7.74
N ILE A 119 6.22 5.56 -6.90
CA ILE A 119 6.16 7.02 -6.97
C ILE A 119 6.74 7.51 -8.29
N LYS A 120 7.89 6.98 -8.73
CA LYS A 120 8.50 7.31 -10.03
C LYS A 120 7.62 6.90 -11.21
N LEU A 121 6.83 5.84 -11.08
CA LEU A 121 5.91 5.37 -12.10
C LEU A 121 4.65 6.24 -12.21
N ILE A 122 4.04 6.57 -11.07
CA ILE A 122 2.80 7.35 -11.00
C ILE A 122 3.07 8.84 -11.25
N THR A 123 4.23 9.34 -10.81
CA THR A 123 4.60 10.76 -10.85
C THR A 123 3.52 11.67 -10.25
N PRO A 124 3.06 11.41 -8.99
CA PRO A 124 1.96 12.17 -8.41
C PRO A 124 2.39 13.60 -8.09
N LYS A 125 1.44 14.53 -8.10
CA LYS A 125 1.63 15.90 -7.62
C LYS A 125 1.58 15.97 -6.10
N ILE A 126 0.82 15.07 -5.47
CA ILE A 126 0.57 15.06 -4.03
C ILE A 126 0.76 13.64 -3.48
N ILE A 127 1.53 13.55 -2.39
CA ILE A 127 1.68 12.35 -1.57
C ILE A 127 1.12 12.69 -0.19
N SER A 128 0.06 11.99 0.23
CA SER A 128 -0.56 12.15 1.54
C SER A 128 -0.22 10.96 2.44
N THR A 129 0.55 11.21 3.50
CA THR A 129 0.92 10.17 4.47
C THR A 129 -0.16 10.02 5.54
N LEU A 130 -0.56 8.78 5.82
CA LEU A 130 -1.62 8.46 6.77
C LEU A 130 -1.02 7.85 8.05
N GLY A 131 -0.87 8.71 9.08
CA GLY A 131 -0.26 8.36 10.36
C GLY A 131 1.23 8.69 10.41
N SER A 132 1.93 8.12 11.39
CA SER A 132 3.40 8.22 11.50
C SER A 132 4.04 7.27 10.50
N VAL A 133 4.07 7.66 9.23
CA VAL A 133 4.68 6.86 8.16
C VAL A 133 6.13 7.31 7.96
N GLU A 134 7.04 6.36 8.12
CA GLU A 134 8.43 6.50 7.68
C GLU A 134 8.49 6.07 6.21
N LEU A 135 8.93 6.98 5.33
CA LEU A 135 9.04 6.79 3.88
C LEU A 135 10.49 6.49 3.47
#